data_AF-A0A7S2G176-F1
#
_entry.id   AF-A0A7S2G176-F1
#
_cell.length_a   1.000
_cell.length_b   1.000
_cell.length_c   1.000
_cell.angle_alpha   90.00
_cell.angle_beta   90.00
_cell.angle_gamma   90.00
#
_symmetry.space_group_name_H-M   'P 1'
#
loop_
_entity.id
_entity.type
_entity.pdbx_description
1 polymer ?
#
loop_
_entity_poly.entity_id
_entity_poly.type
_entity_poly.pdbx_seq_one_letter_code
_entity_poly.pdbx_strand_id
1 'polypeptide(L)'
;ARVQGFACNATVNLVPGTDDVYNGMMGLQGPSYILAKQMQLYRCIQARAAGATISCKFAPSGRTESMTHSATMAAALNGLGRFPPNVCLEAETASSFMAVLLLHDLANPEWAGARAAAPDEDPWALFAEGAFHGGGLRCAYTGESIGVAMVMLGNVAPAAGTAGLV
;
A
#
# COMPACT_ATOMS: atom_id res chain seq x y z
N ALA A 1 -11.49 -17.89 6.08
CA ALA A 1 -11.04 -17.06 7.22
C ALA A 1 -12.01 -15.89 7.34
N ARG A 2 -12.41 -15.43 8.54
CA ARG A 2 -13.22 -14.21 8.65
C ARG A 2 -12.27 -13.02 8.75
N VAL A 3 -12.27 -12.14 7.76
CA VAL A 3 -11.55 -10.86 7.86
C VAL A 3 -12.59 -9.79 8.13
N GLN A 4 -12.47 -9.14 9.29
CA GLN A 4 -13.33 -8.02 9.65
C GLN A 4 -12.75 -6.74 9.05
N GLY A 5 -13.46 -6.16 8.08
CA GLY A 5 -13.21 -4.80 7.59
C GLY A 5 -13.83 -3.76 8.53
N PHE A 6 -13.08 -2.71 8.87
CA PHE A 6 -13.42 -1.76 9.94
C PHE A 6 -14.56 -0.77 9.65
N ALA A 7 -15.17 -0.75 8.46
CA ALA A 7 -16.33 0.11 8.20
C ALA A 7 -17.34 -0.51 7.23
N CYS A 8 -17.80 -1.71 7.54
CA CYS A 8 -19.21 -2.10 7.48
C CYS A 8 -19.30 -3.47 8.14
N ASN A 9 -20.24 -3.65 9.07
CA ASN A 9 -20.40 -4.84 9.92
C ASN A 9 -20.92 -6.06 9.13
N ALA A 10 -20.46 -6.28 7.91
CA ALA A 10 -20.68 -7.53 7.20
C ALA A 10 -19.61 -8.52 7.66
N THR A 11 -20.00 -9.42 8.56
CA THR A 11 -19.23 -10.64 8.79
C THR A 11 -19.42 -11.52 7.54
N VAL A 12 -18.66 -11.24 6.49
CA VAL A 12 -18.68 -12.11 5.30
C VAL A 12 -17.89 -13.36 5.64
N ASN A 13 -18.52 -14.52 5.49
CA ASN A 13 -17.79 -15.78 5.50
C ASN A 13 -17.04 -15.85 4.18
N LEU A 14 -15.74 -15.57 4.21
CA LEU A 14 -14.92 -15.68 3.01
C LEU A 14 -14.93 -17.12 2.53
N VAL A 15 -15.34 -17.32 1.29
CA VAL A 15 -15.26 -18.60 0.61
C VAL A 15 -13.85 -18.73 0.01
N PRO A 16 -13.06 -19.73 0.44
CA PRO A 16 -11.72 -19.94 -0.10
C PRO A 16 -11.78 -20.11 -1.63
N GLY A 17 -10.98 -19.32 -2.35
CA GLY A 17 -10.84 -19.41 -3.81
C GLY A 17 -11.85 -18.58 -4.62
N THR A 18 -12.77 -17.85 -3.96
CA THR A 18 -13.68 -16.91 -4.65
C THR A 18 -13.60 -15.49 -4.09
N ASP A 19 -13.26 -15.32 -2.82
CA ASP A 19 -13.14 -14.00 -2.19
C ASP A 19 -11.66 -13.65 -1.94
N ASP A 20 -11.17 -12.61 -2.61
CA ASP A 20 -9.82 -12.10 -2.41
C ASP A 20 -9.82 -11.04 -1.30
N VAL A 21 -9.14 -11.34 -0.19
CA VAL A 21 -8.99 -10.39 0.92
C VAL A 21 -7.52 -10.09 1.18
N TYR A 22 -7.20 -8.81 1.12
CA TYR A 22 -5.88 -8.29 1.42
C TYR A 22 -5.80 -7.79 2.87
N ASN A 23 -4.91 -8.38 3.67
CA ASN A 23 -4.53 -7.80 4.96
C ASN A 23 -3.38 -6.80 4.78
N GLY A 24 -3.73 -5.53 4.63
CA GLY A 24 -2.78 -4.42 4.50
C GLY A 24 -2.33 -3.79 5.81
N MET A 25 -2.71 -4.34 6.97
CA MET A 25 -2.31 -3.78 8.26
C MET A 25 -0.87 -4.14 8.58
N MET A 26 -0.08 -3.15 8.97
CA MET A 26 1.31 -3.33 9.39
C MET A 26 1.49 -2.73 10.79
N GLY A 27 1.61 -3.61 11.79
CA GLY A 27 1.79 -3.23 13.20
C GLY A 27 3.11 -2.56 13.56
N LEU A 28 4.08 -2.49 12.64
CA LEU A 28 5.44 -2.02 12.94
C LEU A 28 5.51 -0.57 13.46
N GLN A 29 4.55 0.27 13.08
CA GLN A 29 4.44 1.67 13.56
C GLN A 29 3.35 1.85 14.64
N GLY A 30 2.79 0.75 15.14
CA GLY A 30 1.80 0.75 16.21
C GLY A 30 0.36 1.07 15.77
N PRO A 31 -0.61 0.86 16.69
CA PRO A 31 -2.04 0.96 16.40
C PRO A 31 -2.50 2.37 16.04
N SER A 32 -1.90 3.42 16.63
CA SER A 32 -2.23 4.81 16.30
C SER A 32 -1.89 5.16 14.86
N TYR A 33 -0.76 4.66 14.35
CA TYR A 33 -0.37 4.87 12.96
C TYR A 33 -1.29 4.12 11.99
N ILE A 34 -1.63 2.88 12.32
CA ILE A 34 -2.61 2.10 11.55
C ILE A 34 -3.92 2.87 11.47
N LEU A 35 -4.46 3.32 12.60
CA LEU A 35 -5.70 4.08 12.64
C LEU A 35 -5.62 5.34 11.77
N ALA A 36 -4.54 6.12 11.88
CA ALA A 36 -4.35 7.34 11.10
C ALA A 36 -4.34 7.08 9.59
N LYS A 37 -3.61 6.05 9.13
CA LYS A 37 -3.56 5.69 7.71
C LYS A 37 -4.88 5.13 7.20
N GLN A 38 -5.57 4.33 8.00
CA GLN A 38 -6.89 3.82 7.63
C GLN A 38 -7.92 4.95 7.55
N MET A 39 -7.92 5.90 8.51
CA MET A 39 -8.79 7.08 8.47
C MET A 39 -8.56 7.91 7.20
N GLN A 40 -7.30 8.07 6.76
CA GLN A 40 -6.98 8.75 5.50
C GLN A 40 -7.66 8.08 4.30
N LEU A 41 -7.58 6.76 4.19
CA LEU A 41 -8.17 5.98 3.10
C LEU A 41 -9.70 6.04 3.14
N TYR A 42 -10.31 5.91 4.31
CA TYR A 42 -11.77 6.04 4.46
C TYR A 42 -12.28 7.43 4.07
N ARG A 43 -11.54 8.51 4.34
CA ARG A 43 -11.92 9.84 3.89
C ARG A 43 -11.88 9.97 2.37
N CYS A 44 -10.93 9.33 1.69
CA CYS A 44 -10.89 9.26 0.24
C CYS A 44 -12.11 8.53 -0.33
N ILE A 45 -12.51 7.39 0.25
CA ILE A 45 -13.72 6.65 -0.16
C ILE A 45 -14.97 7.54 0.02
N GLN A 46 -15.13 8.17 1.19
CA GLN A 46 -16.27 9.04 1.46
C GLN A 46 -16.32 10.25 0.52
N ALA A 47 -15.18 10.89 0.26
CA ALA A 47 -15.10 12.03 -0.64
C ALA A 47 -15.44 11.63 -2.09
N ARG A 48 -14.95 10.48 -2.56
CA ARG A 48 -15.35 9.93 -3.87
C ARG A 48 -16.85 9.65 -3.94
N ALA A 49 -17.42 9.04 -2.90
CA ALA A 49 -18.86 8.77 -2.83
C ALA A 49 -19.70 10.06 -2.83
N ALA A 50 -19.15 11.17 -2.33
CA ALA A 50 -19.75 12.50 -2.39
C ALA A 50 -19.53 13.22 -3.75
N GLY A 51 -18.92 12.55 -4.74
CA GLY A 51 -18.68 13.08 -6.08
C GLY A 51 -17.38 13.86 -6.25
N ALA A 52 -16.45 13.81 -5.29
CA ALA A 52 -15.14 14.43 -5.44
C ALA A 52 -14.20 13.59 -6.32
N THR A 53 -13.39 14.25 -7.14
CA THR A 53 -12.24 13.65 -7.83
C THR A 53 -11.11 13.39 -6.84
N ILE A 54 -10.57 12.17 -6.80
CA ILE A 54 -9.59 11.71 -5.81
C ILE A 54 -8.42 11.00 -6.49
N SER A 55 -7.21 11.58 -6.38
CA SER A 55 -5.95 10.90 -6.67
C SER A 55 -5.34 10.37 -5.37
N CYS A 56 -5.57 9.09 -5.08
CA CYS A 56 -5.03 8.42 -3.90
C CYS A 56 -4.65 6.99 -4.26
N LYS A 57 -3.43 6.79 -4.77
CA LYS A 57 -2.91 5.46 -5.14
C LYS A 57 -1.97 4.94 -4.07
N PHE A 58 -1.91 3.61 -3.90
CA PHE A 58 -0.91 3.00 -3.02
C PHE A 58 0.50 3.22 -3.58
N ALA A 59 1.32 3.89 -2.76
CA ALA A 59 2.71 4.18 -3.06
C ALA A 59 3.61 2.95 -2.80
N PRO A 60 4.79 2.88 -3.43
CA PRO A 60 5.78 1.86 -3.12
C PRO A 60 6.40 2.14 -1.73
N SER A 61 7.02 1.12 -1.14
CA SER A 61 7.85 1.34 0.05
C SER A 61 9.06 2.21 -0.31
N GLY A 62 9.29 3.29 0.44
CA GLY A 62 10.33 4.27 0.16
C GLY A 62 11.31 4.45 1.32
N ARG A 63 12.60 4.64 1.02
CA ARG A 63 13.64 5.03 1.99
C ARG A 63 13.58 6.52 2.30
N THR A 64 12.46 6.97 2.85
CA THR A 64 12.35 8.36 3.32
C THR A 64 13.06 8.52 4.66
N GLU A 65 13.52 9.72 4.96
CA GLU A 65 14.10 10.06 6.27
C GLU A 65 13.17 9.67 7.44
N SER A 66 11.87 9.92 7.26
CA SER A 66 10.83 9.53 8.23
C SER A 66 10.69 8.03 8.43
N MET A 67 11.20 7.18 7.53
CA MET A 67 11.27 5.74 7.74
C MET A 67 12.65 5.30 8.22
N THR A 68 13.73 5.90 7.72
CA THR A 68 15.10 5.46 8.00
C THR A 68 15.67 5.99 9.32
N HIS A 69 15.04 6.98 9.96
CA HIS A 69 15.45 7.45 11.30
C HIS A 69 15.35 6.35 12.37
N SER A 70 14.46 5.36 12.18
CA SER A 70 14.34 4.19 13.05
C SER A 70 15.20 3.05 12.52
N ALA A 71 16.16 2.59 13.32
CA ALA A 71 17.07 1.50 12.94
C ALA A 71 16.32 0.22 12.55
N THR A 72 15.27 -0.13 13.30
CA THR A 72 14.42 -1.30 13.00
C THR A 72 13.75 -1.17 11.64
N MET A 73 13.23 0.01 11.33
CA MET A 73 12.56 0.26 10.05
C MET A 73 13.55 0.30 8.89
N ALA A 74 14.71 0.93 9.07
CA ALA A 74 15.79 0.94 8.09
C ALA A 74 16.24 -0.49 7.75
N ALA A 75 16.41 -1.35 8.76
CA ALA A 75 16.70 -2.77 8.56
C ALA A 75 15.55 -3.49 7.84
N ALA A 76 14.29 -3.25 8.21
CA ALA A 76 13.15 -3.84 7.52
C ALA A 76 13.13 -3.47 6.02
N LEU A 77 13.37 -2.20 5.67
CA LEU A 77 13.47 -1.74 4.28
C LEU A 77 14.65 -2.38 3.53
N ASN A 78 15.79 -2.60 4.21
CA ASN A 78 16.92 -3.36 3.65
C ASN A 78 16.55 -4.83 3.33
N GLY A 79 15.70 -5.46 4.15
CA GLY A 79 15.30 -6.84 3.94
C GLY A 79 14.12 -7.03 2.97
N LEU A 80 13.37 -5.96 2.66
CA LEU A 80 12.12 -6.06 1.90
C LEU A 80 12.27 -6.79 0.56
N GLY A 81 13.34 -6.49 -0.19
CA GLY A 81 13.62 -7.10 -1.50
C GLY A 81 13.91 -8.60 -1.46
N ARG A 82 14.03 -9.21 -0.28
CA ARG A 82 14.14 -10.67 -0.12
C ARG A 82 12.80 -11.40 -0.24
N PHE A 83 11.70 -10.67 -0.31
CA PHE A 83 10.36 -11.21 -0.46
C PHE A 83 9.78 -10.74 -1.80
N PRO A 84 10.05 -11.42 -2.93
CA PRO A 84 9.46 -11.06 -4.21
C PRO A 84 7.93 -11.03 -4.15
N PRO A 85 7.26 -10.10 -4.85
CA PRO A 85 7.81 -9.13 -5.80
C PRO A 85 8.14 -7.77 -5.16
N ASN A 86 8.35 -7.69 -3.84
CA ASN A 86 8.52 -6.41 -3.16
C ASN A 86 9.82 -5.69 -3.53
N VAL A 87 9.72 -4.37 -3.70
CA VAL A 87 10.83 -3.48 -4.02
C VAL A 87 10.74 -2.25 -3.14
N CYS A 88 11.85 -1.90 -2.49
CA CYS A 88 11.99 -0.64 -1.77
C CYS A 88 12.72 0.37 -2.65
N LEU A 89 12.11 1.53 -2.88
CA LEU A 89 12.65 2.59 -3.71
C LEU A 89 13.34 3.66 -2.87
N GLU A 90 14.24 4.40 -3.51
CA GLU A 90 14.72 5.67 -2.98
C GLU A 90 13.58 6.71 -2.95
N ALA A 91 13.64 7.61 -1.98
CA ALA A 91 12.58 8.59 -1.73
C ALA A 91 12.29 9.47 -2.96
N GLU A 92 13.35 9.89 -3.67
CA GLU A 92 13.23 10.71 -4.87
C GLU A 92 12.49 9.94 -5.99
N THR A 93 12.91 8.70 -6.26
CA THR A 93 12.27 7.84 -7.27
C THR A 93 10.80 7.59 -6.95
N ALA A 94 10.49 7.25 -5.70
CA ALA A 94 9.11 7.05 -5.27
C ALA A 94 8.28 8.33 -5.46
N SER A 95 8.82 9.49 -5.09
CA SER A 95 8.17 10.79 -5.27
C SER A 95 7.90 11.10 -6.75
N SER A 96 8.87 10.88 -7.63
CA SER A 96 8.71 11.08 -9.08
C SER A 96 7.59 10.23 -9.66
N PHE A 97 7.51 8.94 -9.31
CA PHE A 97 6.42 8.07 -9.76
C PHE A 97 5.06 8.52 -9.23
N MET A 98 4.98 8.92 -7.96
CA MET A 98 3.72 9.43 -7.39
C MET A 98 3.28 10.75 -8.04
N ALA A 99 4.22 11.62 -8.42
CA ALA A 99 3.93 12.85 -9.16
C ALA A 99 3.41 12.54 -10.57
N VAL A 100 4.03 11.59 -11.27
CA VAL A 100 3.56 11.14 -12.60
C VAL A 100 2.15 10.55 -12.51
N LEU A 101 1.86 9.72 -11.50
CA LEU A 101 0.51 9.19 -11.27
C LEU A 101 -0.51 10.31 -11.01
N LEU A 102 -0.15 11.31 -10.21
CA LEU A 102 -1.03 12.48 -10.00
C LEU A 102 -1.30 13.23 -11.31
N LEU A 103 -0.26 13.48 -12.11
CA LEU A 103 -0.41 14.14 -13.42
C LEU A 103 -1.27 13.30 -14.38
N HIS A 104 -1.09 11.98 -14.38
CA HIS A 104 -1.91 11.06 -15.13
C HIS A 104 -3.38 11.15 -14.72
N ASP A 105 -3.66 11.14 -13.42
CA ASP A 105 -5.00 11.25 -12.85
C ASP A 105 -5.64 12.61 -13.19
N LEU A 106 -4.87 13.70 -13.19
CA LEU A 106 -5.35 15.02 -13.62
C LEU A 106 -5.66 15.09 -15.13
N ALA A 107 -4.84 14.44 -15.95
CA ALA A 107 -5.02 14.41 -17.40
C ALA A 107 -6.15 13.46 -17.83
N ASN A 108 -6.44 12.44 -17.02
CA ASN A 108 -7.45 11.41 -17.28
C ASN A 108 -8.38 11.26 -16.06
N PRO A 109 -9.29 12.23 -15.80
CA PRO A 109 -10.09 12.27 -14.59
C PRO A 109 -10.94 11.02 -14.34
N GLU A 110 -11.32 10.29 -15.40
CA GLU A 110 -12.03 9.02 -15.30
C GLU A 110 -11.25 7.94 -14.53
N TRP A 111 -9.92 8.04 -14.48
CA TRP A 111 -9.04 7.19 -13.68
C TRP A 111 -8.84 7.72 -12.24
N ALA A 112 -9.03 9.02 -12.03
CA ALA A 112 -8.82 9.74 -10.77
C ALA A 112 -10.04 9.70 -9.83
N GLY A 113 -10.72 8.56 -9.76
CA GLY A 113 -11.93 8.40 -8.94
C GLY A 113 -13.12 9.27 -9.37
N ALA A 114 -13.01 10.10 -10.42
CA ALA A 114 -14.13 10.92 -10.93
C ALA A 114 -15.17 10.06 -11.67
N ARG A 115 -14.81 8.86 -12.11
CA ARG A 115 -15.78 7.88 -12.62
C ARG A 115 -16.69 7.42 -11.48
N ALA A 116 -17.99 7.50 -11.72
CA ALA A 116 -19.00 6.92 -10.85
C ALA A 116 -18.67 5.44 -10.59
N ALA A 117 -18.54 5.06 -9.31
CA ALA A 117 -18.34 3.68 -8.94
C ALA A 117 -19.51 2.83 -9.43
N ALA A 118 -19.22 1.66 -10.01
CA ALA A 118 -20.30 0.71 -10.29
C ALA A 118 -20.94 0.26 -8.96
N PRO A 119 -22.23 -0.13 -8.94
CA PRO A 119 -22.92 -0.53 -7.70
C PRO A 119 -22.24 -1.67 -6.93
N ASP A 120 -21.46 -2.50 -7.62
CA ASP A 120 -20.74 -3.67 -7.13
C ASP A 120 -19.21 -3.49 -7.12
N GLU A 121 -18.71 -2.28 -7.41
CA GLU A 121 -17.28 -1.99 -7.41
C GLU A 121 -16.72 -1.99 -5.98
N ASP A 122 -15.63 -2.71 -5.77
CA ASP A 122 -14.88 -2.64 -4.51
C ASP A 122 -14.35 -1.22 -4.28
N PRO A 123 -14.74 -0.52 -3.20
CA PRO A 123 -14.22 0.80 -2.88
C PRO A 123 -12.69 0.85 -2.78
N TRP A 124 -12.03 -0.26 -2.45
CA TRP A 124 -10.58 -0.35 -2.39
C TRP A 124 -9.89 -0.35 -3.76
N ALA A 125 -10.61 -0.64 -4.84
CA ALA A 125 -10.10 -0.55 -6.20
C ALA A 125 -9.56 0.86 -6.52
N LEU A 126 -10.13 1.90 -5.89
CA LEU A 126 -9.66 3.29 -5.98
C LEU A 126 -8.15 3.42 -5.73
N PHE A 127 -7.63 2.68 -4.76
CA PHE A 127 -6.24 2.77 -4.31
C PHE A 127 -5.30 1.79 -5.01
N ALA A 128 -5.83 0.66 -5.49
CA ALA A 128 -5.05 -0.44 -6.03
C ALA A 128 -4.93 -0.40 -7.56
N GLU A 129 -5.99 0.00 -8.26
CA GLU A 129 -6.00 0.03 -9.72
C GLU A 129 -5.04 1.11 -10.25
N GLY A 130 -4.11 0.71 -11.13
CA GLY A 130 -3.07 1.60 -11.66
C GLY A 130 -2.00 2.02 -10.64
N ALA A 131 -1.99 1.44 -9.44
CA ALA A 131 -1.07 1.83 -8.39
C ALA A 131 0.36 1.31 -8.61
N PHE A 132 1.35 2.18 -8.39
CA PHE A 132 2.76 1.82 -8.38
C PHE A 132 3.21 1.37 -6.98
N HIS A 133 2.60 0.29 -6.48
CA HIS A 133 2.73 -0.12 -5.07
C HIS A 133 4.01 -0.91 -4.71
N GLY A 134 4.99 -0.99 -5.62
CA GLY A 134 6.28 -1.67 -5.36
C GLY A 134 6.20 -3.16 -5.04
N GLY A 135 5.12 -3.85 -5.44
CA GLY A 135 4.97 -5.31 -5.26
C GLY A 135 4.10 -5.74 -4.06
N GLY A 136 3.89 -4.88 -3.06
CA GLY A 136 3.16 -5.21 -1.82
C GLY A 136 1.80 -5.89 -2.01
N LEU A 137 0.91 -5.33 -2.84
CA LEU A 137 -0.43 -5.89 -3.08
C LEU A 137 -0.42 -7.25 -3.79
N ARG A 138 0.70 -7.62 -4.42
CA ARG A 138 0.89 -8.92 -5.11
C ARG A 138 1.72 -9.90 -4.30
N CYS A 139 2.18 -9.51 -3.12
CA CYS A 139 2.97 -10.36 -2.25
C CYS A 139 2.08 -11.45 -1.65
N ALA A 140 2.52 -12.70 -1.73
CA ALA A 140 1.81 -13.83 -1.12
C ALA A 140 1.78 -13.77 0.42
N TYR A 141 2.64 -12.93 1.01
CA TYR A 141 2.80 -12.78 2.45
C TYR A 141 2.32 -11.40 2.92
N THR A 142 1.68 -11.36 4.09
CA THR A 142 1.31 -10.09 4.74
C THR A 142 2.55 -9.41 5.32
N GLY A 143 2.53 -8.08 5.44
CA GLY A 143 3.63 -7.34 6.05
C GLY A 143 3.99 -7.81 7.47
N GLU A 144 3.00 -8.26 8.25
CA GLU A 144 3.25 -8.85 9.57
C GLU A 144 3.98 -10.19 9.50
N SER A 145 3.60 -11.07 8.57
CA SER A 145 4.19 -12.40 8.46
C SER A 145 5.67 -12.39 8.06
N ILE A 146 6.10 -11.37 7.31
CA ILE A 146 7.50 -11.21 6.87
C ILE A 146 8.27 -10.17 7.67
N GLY A 147 7.62 -9.36 8.52
CA GLY A 147 8.23 -8.19 9.16
C GLY A 147 9.47 -8.51 10.00
N VAL A 148 9.43 -9.55 10.83
CA VAL A 148 10.59 -9.97 11.63
C VAL A 148 11.72 -10.47 10.72
N ALA A 149 11.37 -11.29 9.72
CA ALA A 149 12.35 -11.83 8.78
C ALA A 149 12.99 -10.73 7.92
N MET A 150 12.24 -9.70 7.53
CA MET A 150 12.76 -8.50 6.86
C MET A 150 13.81 -7.79 7.72
N VAL A 151 13.54 -7.56 9.01
CA VAL A 151 14.51 -6.92 9.92
C VAL A 151 15.78 -7.76 10.06
N MET A 152 15.63 -9.07 10.26
CA MET A 152 16.76 -9.99 10.39
C MET A 152 17.62 -10.00 9.11
N LEU A 153 17.00 -10.24 7.96
CA LEU A 153 17.67 -10.29 6.66
C LEU A 153 18.28 -8.95 6.27
N GLY A 154 17.64 -7.84 6.62
CA GLY A 154 18.17 -6.50 6.35
C GLY A 154 19.45 -6.16 7.12
N ASN A 155 19.68 -6.79 8.27
CA ASN A 155 20.90 -6.63 9.05
C ASN A 155 22.04 -7.56 8.59
N VAL A 156 21.73 -8.77 8.11
CA VAL A 156 22.75 -9.79 7.78
C VAL A 156 23.01 -9.96 6.28
N ALA A 157 22.03 -9.64 5.44
CA ALA A 157 22.06 -9.86 4.00
C ALA A 157 21.15 -8.87 3.24
N PRO A 158 21.42 -7.55 3.34
CA PRO A 158 20.58 -6.51 2.74
C PRO A 158 20.31 -6.81 1.27
N ALA A 159 19.06 -6.62 0.83
CA ALA A 159 18.71 -6.69 -0.57
C ALA A 159 19.36 -5.52 -1.33
N ALA A 160 19.76 -5.74 -2.58
CA ALA A 160 20.30 -4.68 -3.42
C ALA A 160 19.26 -3.55 -3.54
N GLY A 161 19.67 -2.31 -3.26
CA GLY A 161 18.83 -1.13 -3.47
C GLY A 161 18.54 -0.92 -4.96
N THR A 162 17.49 -0.19 -5.29
CA THR A 162 17.13 0.15 -6.68
C THR A 162 17.99 1.27 -7.27
N ALA A 163 19.18 1.52 -6.74
CA ALA A 163 20.14 2.48 -7.27
C ALA A 163 20.61 1.98 -8.65
N GLY A 164 19.86 2.30 -9.71
CA GLY A 164 20.09 1.84 -11.08
C GLY A 164 18.84 1.40 -11.87
N LEU A 165 17.63 1.53 -11.31
CA LEU A 165 16.36 1.23 -12.01
C LEU A 165 15.72 2.44 -12.73
N VAL A 166 16.50 3.50 -12.96
CA VAL A 166 16.10 4.68 -13.74
C VAL A 166 16.95 4.76 -15.00
#